data_AF-T1C273-F1
#
_entry.id   AF-T1C273-F1
#
_cell.length_a   1.000
_cell.length_b   1.000
_cell.length_c   1.000
_cell.angle_alpha   90.00
_cell.angle_beta   90.00
_cell.angle_gamma   90.00
#
_symmetry.space_group_name_H-M   'P 1'
#
loop_
_entity.id
_entity.type
_entity.pdbx_description
1 polymer ?
#
loop_
_entity_poly.entity_id
_entity_poly.type
_entity_poly.pdbx_seq_one_letter_code
_entity_poly.pdbx_strand_id
1 'polypeptide(L)'
;MDPNAQLVNVLQAATVLLLAPLIAGVAARAKAWTESRRGPSILQPYRDLRKLLHKETLRPVGSSRMFVAPLIVAFGIYLVIAIILPIITAYPLPYGSAADFLGGGLLFGLAGTLALLAALDSGSNYAALGASRTVSFAAFAEPTLIVVFFAVAVITGTNNPYVTTDLLAGSAAAYLAPTHLLATAAFLLLLLAETGKLPVESAGLMELGMIEEGRAFEHSGRPLALFHWNGWMKQFLLYAVFLNVFLVPWGFVPGPTPLAAVANIGVLLAKEFGLVGGLVVLEATLAKVRLFKIQDFLALSFSLAVLSVFVFVVLGGP
;
A
#
# COMPACT_ATOMS: atom_id res chain seq x y z
N MET A 1 -22.75 -20.98 0.58
CA MET A 1 -21.51 -20.31 1.01
C MET A 1 -21.30 -20.62 2.48
N ASP A 2 -20.08 -20.98 2.89
CA ASP A 2 -19.77 -21.26 4.31
C ASP A 2 -19.91 -19.95 5.14
N PRO A 3 -20.81 -19.91 6.15
CA PRO A 3 -21.00 -18.73 6.99
C PRO A 3 -19.72 -18.26 7.68
N ASN A 4 -18.84 -19.19 8.06
CA ASN A 4 -17.59 -18.84 8.73
C ASN A 4 -16.63 -18.13 7.77
N ALA A 5 -16.53 -18.61 6.52
CA ALA A 5 -15.70 -17.98 5.49
C ALA A 5 -16.21 -16.58 5.12
N GLN A 6 -17.52 -16.35 5.14
CA GLN A 6 -18.09 -15.00 4.98
C GLN A 6 -17.74 -14.08 6.15
N LEU A 7 -17.83 -14.58 7.38
CA LEU A 7 -17.46 -13.82 8.57
C LEU A 7 -15.97 -13.45 8.56
N VAL A 8 -15.08 -14.37 8.15
CA VAL A 8 -13.65 -14.10 8.01
C VAL A 8 -13.39 -13.00 6.97
N ASN A 9 -14.12 -13.00 5.86
CA ASN A 9 -14.03 -11.93 4.85
C ASN A 9 -14.42 -10.55 5.40
N VAL A 10 -15.50 -10.50 6.19
CA VAL A 10 -15.92 -9.26 6.86
C VAL A 10 -14.87 -8.81 7.87
N LEU A 11 -14.30 -9.74 8.64
CA LEU A 11 -13.20 -9.45 9.57
C LEU A 11 -11.96 -8.93 8.84
N GLN A 12 -11.66 -9.44 7.64
CA GLN A 12 -10.55 -8.96 6.82
C GLN A 12 -10.74 -7.50 6.39
N ALA A 13 -11.91 -7.16 5.85
CA ALA A 13 -12.22 -5.78 5.47
C ALA A 13 -12.23 -4.84 6.70
N ALA A 14 -12.80 -5.31 7.82
CA ALA A 14 -12.80 -4.56 9.09
C ALA A 14 -11.39 -4.35 9.64
N THR A 15 -10.49 -5.32 9.46
CA THR A 15 -9.09 -5.23 9.87
C THR A 15 -8.39 -4.10 9.13
N VAL A 16 -8.52 -4.04 7.80
CA VAL A 16 -7.92 -2.95 7.01
C VAL A 16 -8.53 -1.60 7.41
N LEU A 17 -9.86 -1.53 7.48
CA LEU A 17 -10.58 -0.30 7.81
C LEU A 17 -10.17 0.27 9.18
N LEU A 18 -10.10 -0.59 10.20
CA LEU A 18 -9.90 -0.20 11.58
C LEU A 18 -8.44 -0.12 11.96
N LEU A 19 -7.54 -0.97 11.44
CA LEU A 19 -6.14 -1.04 11.87
C LEU A 19 -5.18 -0.26 10.96
N ALA A 20 -5.58 0.16 9.76
CA ALA A 20 -4.75 1.02 8.93
C ALA A 20 -4.29 2.33 9.65
N PRO A 21 -5.17 3.06 10.36
CA PRO A 21 -4.74 4.23 11.14
C PRO A 21 -3.79 3.87 12.30
N LEU A 22 -3.90 2.66 12.88
CA LEU A 22 -3.00 2.20 13.93
C LEU A 22 -1.56 2.10 13.42
N ILE A 23 -1.37 1.46 12.27
CA ILE A 23 -0.04 1.28 11.66
C ILE A 23 0.58 2.64 11.33
N ALA A 24 -0.19 3.58 10.80
CA ALA A 24 0.28 4.95 10.57
C ALA A 24 0.73 5.64 11.88
N GLY A 25 -0.02 5.45 12.97
CA GLY A 25 0.31 6.01 14.28
C GLY A 25 1.55 5.39 14.91
N VAL A 26 1.73 4.07 14.75
CA VAL A 26 2.95 3.35 15.18
C VAL A 26 4.16 3.86 14.40
N ALA A 27 4.04 4.01 13.08
CA ALA A 27 5.14 4.54 12.25
C ALA A 27 5.55 5.96 12.67
N ALA A 28 4.58 6.84 12.93
CA ALA A 28 4.86 8.21 13.39
C ALA A 28 5.53 8.23 14.78
N ARG A 29 5.10 7.35 15.70
CA ARG A 29 5.71 7.21 17.03
C ARG A 29 7.14 6.67 16.93
N ALA A 30 7.35 5.63 16.14
CA ALA A 30 8.65 5.00 15.96
C ALA A 30 9.65 5.97 15.32
N LYS A 31 9.25 6.72 14.29
CA LYS A 31 10.07 7.77 13.69
C LYS A 31 10.47 8.86 14.68
N ALA A 32 9.54 9.28 15.54
CA ALA A 32 9.86 10.26 16.56
C ALA A 32 10.91 9.74 17.57
N TRP A 33 10.89 8.44 17.89
CA TRP A 33 11.90 7.84 18.76
C TRP A 33 13.28 7.76 18.13
N THR A 34 13.39 7.45 16.83
CA THR A 34 14.69 7.47 16.14
C THR A 34 15.27 8.88 16.06
N GLU A 35 14.41 9.90 15.98
CA GLU A 35 14.80 11.32 16.03
C GLU A 35 15.00 11.85 17.47
N SER A 36 15.00 10.98 18.49
CA SER A 36 15.16 11.35 19.91
C SER A 36 14.15 12.39 20.43
N ARG A 37 12.94 12.43 19.86
CA ARG A 37 11.85 13.32 20.28
C ARG A 37 10.68 12.55 20.87
N ARG A 38 9.88 13.25 21.69
CA ARG A 38 8.58 12.71 22.15
C ARG A 38 7.58 12.80 20.99
N GLY A 39 7.30 11.66 20.37
CA GLY A 39 6.33 11.57 19.26
C GLY A 39 4.87 11.77 19.67
N PRO A 40 3.95 11.81 18.69
CA PRO A 40 2.51 11.78 18.96
C PRO A 40 2.11 10.46 19.65
N SER A 41 0.87 10.38 20.15
CA SER A 41 0.31 9.10 20.62
C SER A 41 0.08 8.15 19.44
N ILE A 42 0.19 6.83 19.66
CA ILE A 42 -0.13 5.83 18.64
C ILE A 42 -1.58 5.97 18.15
N LEU A 43 -2.50 6.39 19.04
CA LEU A 43 -3.91 6.59 18.69
C LEU A 43 -4.21 7.98 18.10
N GLN A 44 -3.18 8.78 17.81
CA GLN A 44 -3.35 10.12 17.24
C GLN A 44 -4.12 10.12 15.90
N PRO A 45 -3.85 9.22 14.95
CA PRO A 45 -4.60 9.15 13.68
C PRO A 45 -6.12 9.01 13.86
N TYR A 46 -6.57 8.23 14.84
CA TYR A 46 -8.00 8.10 15.15
C TYR A 46 -8.61 9.38 15.73
N ARG A 47 -7.85 10.08 16.58
CA ARG A 47 -8.29 11.37 17.14
C ARG A 47 -8.39 12.44 16.05
N ASP A 48 -7.46 12.42 15.10
CA ASP A 48 -7.45 13.32 13.96
C ASP A 48 -8.60 13.01 12.99
N LEU A 49 -8.88 11.74 12.68
CA LEU A 49 -10.07 11.35 11.93
C LEU A 49 -11.34 11.84 12.63
N ARG A 50 -11.48 11.56 13.93
CA ARG A 50 -12.64 12.04 14.70
C ARG A 50 -12.78 13.55 14.60
N LYS A 51 -11.69 14.31 14.80
CA LYS A 51 -11.68 15.76 14.66
C LYS A 51 -12.12 16.22 13.26
N LEU A 52 -11.54 15.65 12.20
CA LEU A 52 -11.82 16.02 10.81
C LEU A 52 -13.26 15.70 10.40
N LEU A 53 -13.80 14.57 10.85
CA LEU A 53 -15.19 14.17 10.55
C LEU A 53 -16.24 15.09 11.20
N HIS A 54 -15.89 15.76 12.29
CA HIS A 54 -16.74 16.74 12.99
C HIS A 54 -16.51 18.18 12.52
N LYS A 55 -15.51 18.43 11.67
CA LYS A 55 -15.27 19.76 11.13
C LYS A 55 -16.19 20.07 9.95
N GLU A 56 -16.51 21.35 9.81
CA GLU A 56 -17.13 21.87 8.61
C GLU A 56 -16.22 21.64 7.39
N THR A 57 -16.84 21.33 6.26
CA THR A 57 -16.14 21.08 4.99
C THR A 57 -16.26 22.31 4.12
N LEU A 58 -15.13 22.99 3.90
CA LEU A 58 -15.00 24.07 2.92
C LEU A 58 -14.58 23.50 1.57
N ARG A 59 -15.13 24.07 0.51
CA ARG A 59 -14.79 23.71 -0.88
C ARG A 59 -14.35 24.97 -1.65
N PRO A 60 -13.33 24.87 -2.51
CA PRO A 60 -12.95 25.98 -3.38
C PRO A 60 -14.10 26.43 -4.27
N VAL A 61 -14.17 27.73 -4.55
CA VAL A 61 -15.14 28.30 -5.49
C VAL A 61 -14.86 27.74 -6.88
N GLY A 62 -15.88 27.21 -7.55
CA GLY A 62 -15.75 26.59 -8.87
C GLY A 62 -15.38 25.10 -8.87
N SER A 63 -15.15 24.50 -7.70
CA SER A 63 -14.99 23.04 -7.59
C SER A 63 -16.29 22.31 -7.89
N SER A 64 -16.18 21.16 -8.55
CA SER A 64 -17.32 20.34 -8.97
C SER A 64 -17.61 19.23 -7.95
N ARG A 65 -18.47 18.27 -8.32
CA ARG A 65 -18.67 17.05 -7.52
C ARG A 65 -17.41 16.16 -7.51
N MET A 66 -16.51 16.34 -8.47
CA MET A 66 -15.26 15.59 -8.58
C MET A 66 -14.27 15.91 -7.47
N PHE A 67 -14.45 17.00 -6.71
CA PHE A 67 -13.65 17.29 -5.53
C PHE A 67 -13.82 16.27 -4.39
N VAL A 68 -14.97 15.57 -4.32
CA VAL A 68 -15.29 14.67 -3.19
C VAL A 68 -15.69 13.26 -3.64
N ALA A 69 -16.46 13.14 -4.72
CA ALA A 69 -16.97 11.83 -5.16
C ALA A 69 -15.85 10.79 -5.42
N PRO A 70 -14.72 11.13 -6.07
CA PRO A 70 -13.62 10.20 -6.30
C PRO A 70 -12.99 9.68 -5.01
N LEU A 71 -12.91 10.49 -3.95
CA LEU A 71 -12.36 10.04 -2.65
C LEU A 71 -13.24 8.98 -1.99
N ILE A 72 -14.56 9.09 -2.13
CA ILE A 72 -15.52 8.09 -1.63
C ILE A 72 -15.41 6.80 -2.44
N VAL A 73 -15.30 6.91 -3.77
CA VAL A 73 -15.14 5.74 -4.64
C VAL A 73 -13.81 5.04 -4.36
N ALA A 74 -12.70 5.78 -4.22
CA ALA A 74 -11.40 5.24 -3.85
C ALA A 74 -11.43 4.51 -2.50
N PHE A 75 -12.15 5.05 -1.53
CA PHE A 75 -12.37 4.39 -0.23
C PHE A 75 -13.04 3.02 -0.39
N GLY A 76 -14.11 2.96 -1.21
CA GLY A 76 -14.77 1.70 -1.55
C GLY A 76 -13.86 0.72 -2.28
N ILE A 77 -13.02 1.20 -3.20
CA ILE A 77 -12.05 0.35 -3.92
C ILE A 77 -11.05 -0.28 -2.96
N TYR A 78 -10.50 0.46 -2.00
CA TYR A 78 -9.59 -0.12 -1.01
C TYR A 78 -10.26 -1.20 -0.14
N LEU A 79 -11.55 -1.05 0.19
CA LEU A 79 -12.31 -2.11 0.86
C LEU A 79 -12.53 -3.33 -0.04
N VAL A 80 -12.77 -3.13 -1.34
CA VAL A 80 -12.86 -4.24 -2.30
C VAL A 80 -11.52 -4.98 -2.41
N ILE A 81 -10.40 -4.25 -2.49
CA ILE A 81 -9.05 -4.83 -2.48
C ILE A 81 -8.86 -5.65 -1.20
N ALA A 82 -9.28 -5.13 -0.04
CA ALA A 82 -9.20 -5.84 1.24
C ALA A 82 -9.99 -7.15 1.24
N ILE A 83 -11.12 -7.25 0.51
CA ILE A 83 -11.92 -8.48 0.43
C ILE A 83 -11.28 -9.51 -0.52
N ILE A 84 -10.59 -9.04 -1.55
CA ILE A 84 -10.06 -9.90 -2.61
C ILE A 84 -8.67 -10.43 -2.24
N LEU A 85 -7.77 -9.59 -1.75
CA LEU A 85 -6.37 -9.98 -1.51
C LEU A 85 -6.18 -10.76 -0.20
N PRO A 86 -5.14 -11.62 -0.10
CA PRO A 86 -4.79 -12.35 1.10
C PRO A 86 -4.15 -11.40 2.13
N ILE A 87 -4.96 -10.87 3.04
CA ILE A 87 -4.49 -9.94 4.08
C ILE A 87 -4.28 -10.69 5.40
N ILE A 88 -5.31 -11.38 5.90
CA ILE A 88 -5.26 -12.13 7.17
C ILE A 88 -5.30 -13.65 6.99
N THR A 89 -5.40 -14.17 5.75
CA THR A 89 -5.46 -15.61 5.49
C THR A 89 -4.57 -16.02 4.33
N ALA A 90 -3.98 -17.21 4.43
CA ALA A 90 -3.28 -17.86 3.31
C ALA A 90 -4.21 -18.74 2.45
N TYR A 91 -5.37 -19.15 3.00
CA TYR A 91 -6.36 -19.94 2.28
C TYR A 91 -7.37 -19.05 1.53
N PRO A 92 -7.93 -19.53 0.40
CA PRO A 92 -8.86 -18.76 -0.40
C PRO A 92 -10.16 -18.45 0.35
N LEU A 93 -10.55 -17.18 0.30
CA LEU A 93 -11.85 -16.70 0.79
C LEU A 93 -12.89 -16.70 -0.34
N PRO A 94 -14.21 -16.63 -0.05
CA PRO A 94 -15.28 -16.72 -1.05
C PRO A 94 -15.17 -15.79 -2.26
N TYR A 95 -14.51 -14.63 -2.11
CA TYR A 95 -14.31 -13.63 -3.16
C TYR A 95 -12.86 -13.55 -3.64
N GLY A 96 -11.98 -14.43 -3.14
CA GLY A 96 -10.56 -14.43 -3.48
C GLY A 96 -10.24 -14.86 -4.91
N SER A 97 -11.23 -15.37 -5.65
CA SER A 97 -11.14 -15.68 -7.08
C SER A 97 -11.67 -14.55 -7.97
N ALA A 98 -12.22 -13.47 -7.40
CA ALA A 98 -12.85 -12.40 -8.18
C ALA A 98 -11.84 -11.51 -8.92
N ALA A 99 -10.61 -11.40 -8.42
CA ALA A 99 -9.49 -10.78 -9.13
C ALA A 99 -8.17 -11.45 -8.75
N ASP A 100 -7.22 -11.31 -9.65
CA ASP A 100 -5.84 -11.77 -9.53
C ASP A 100 -4.92 -10.61 -9.10
N PHE A 101 -3.60 -10.84 -9.04
CA PHE A 101 -2.66 -9.75 -8.72
C PHE A 101 -2.74 -8.58 -9.70
N LEU A 102 -3.00 -8.86 -10.99
CA LEU A 102 -3.13 -7.82 -12.01
C LEU A 102 -4.38 -6.96 -11.74
N GLY A 103 -5.51 -7.60 -11.48
CA GLY A 103 -6.75 -6.94 -11.08
C GLY A 103 -6.57 -6.11 -9.80
N GLY A 104 -5.88 -6.65 -8.79
CA GLY A 104 -5.50 -5.91 -7.59
C GLY A 104 -4.66 -4.67 -7.89
N GLY A 105 -3.63 -4.80 -8.72
CA GLY A 105 -2.79 -3.68 -9.17
C GLY A 105 -3.56 -2.61 -9.94
N LEU A 106 -4.45 -2.99 -10.85
CA LEU A 106 -5.33 -2.06 -11.57
C LEU A 106 -6.30 -1.32 -10.64
N LEU A 107 -6.82 -1.99 -9.60
CA LEU A 107 -7.65 -1.33 -8.58
C LEU A 107 -6.85 -0.31 -7.76
N PHE A 108 -5.58 -0.60 -7.42
CA PHE A 108 -4.69 0.39 -6.81
C PHE A 108 -4.49 1.61 -7.71
N GLY A 109 -4.21 1.39 -9.00
CA GLY A 109 -4.05 2.45 -10.01
C GLY A 109 -5.32 3.28 -10.19
N LEU A 110 -6.50 2.63 -10.22
CA LEU A 110 -7.79 3.31 -10.29
C LEU A 110 -8.04 4.19 -9.07
N ALA A 111 -7.80 3.68 -7.85
CA ALA A 111 -7.93 4.47 -6.63
C ALA A 111 -6.96 5.67 -6.61
N GLY A 112 -5.72 5.48 -7.07
CA GLY A 112 -4.73 6.54 -7.21
C GLY A 112 -5.15 7.62 -8.23
N THR A 113 -5.69 7.20 -9.37
CA THR A 113 -6.23 8.09 -10.41
C THR A 113 -7.42 8.90 -9.89
N LEU A 114 -8.33 8.28 -9.14
CA LEU A 114 -9.45 8.97 -8.51
C LEU A 114 -8.99 10.02 -7.49
N ALA A 115 -7.97 9.72 -6.69
CA ALA A 115 -7.38 10.69 -5.77
C ALA A 115 -6.72 11.88 -6.52
N LEU A 116 -6.11 11.63 -7.69
CA LEU A 116 -5.59 12.69 -8.56
C LEU A 116 -6.69 13.59 -9.12
N LEU A 117 -7.80 13.02 -9.58
CA LEU A 117 -8.94 13.79 -10.06
C LEU A 117 -9.54 14.68 -8.97
N ALA A 118 -9.63 14.18 -7.74
CA ALA A 118 -10.10 14.97 -6.61
C ALA A 118 -9.18 16.16 -6.29
N ALA A 119 -7.85 15.96 -6.38
CA ALA A 119 -6.87 17.02 -6.17
C ALA A 119 -6.92 18.10 -7.27
N LEU A 120 -7.08 17.69 -8.54
CA LEU A 120 -7.10 18.60 -9.69
C LEU A 120 -8.37 19.47 -9.74
N ASP A 121 -9.52 18.95 -9.30
CA ASP A 121 -10.80 19.69 -9.27
C ASP A 121 -10.80 20.87 -8.27
N SER A 122 -9.75 20.99 -7.44
CA SER A 122 -9.56 22.14 -6.55
C SER A 122 -9.22 23.44 -7.29
N GLY A 123 -8.69 23.36 -8.52
CA GLY A 123 -8.23 24.52 -9.28
C GLY A 123 -6.97 25.21 -8.74
N SER A 124 -6.33 24.65 -7.72
CA SER A 124 -5.13 25.22 -7.09
C SER A 124 -3.85 24.83 -7.84
N ASN A 125 -2.96 25.79 -8.07
CA ASN A 125 -1.68 25.56 -8.74
C ASN A 125 -0.79 24.57 -7.97
N TYR A 126 -0.84 24.58 -6.63
CA TYR A 126 -0.06 23.67 -5.79
C TYR A 126 -0.58 22.23 -5.87
N ALA A 127 -1.91 22.06 -5.88
CA ALA A 127 -2.53 20.75 -6.07
C ALA A 127 -2.22 20.19 -7.48
N ALA A 128 -2.28 21.04 -8.51
CA ALA A 128 -1.90 20.67 -9.87
C ALA A 128 -0.42 20.27 -9.99
N LEU A 129 0.48 20.98 -9.28
CA LEU A 129 1.91 20.66 -9.25
C LEU A 129 2.17 19.29 -8.59
N GLY A 130 1.53 19.00 -7.45
CA GLY A 130 1.62 17.70 -6.78
C GLY A 130 1.04 16.56 -7.61
N ALA A 131 -0.09 16.79 -8.27
CA ALA A 131 -0.71 15.83 -9.18
C ALA A 131 0.18 15.53 -10.41
N SER A 132 0.75 16.56 -11.04
CA SER A 132 1.66 16.40 -12.19
C SER A 132 2.88 15.54 -11.85
N ARG A 133 3.47 15.74 -10.66
CA ARG A 133 4.58 14.92 -10.16
C ARG A 133 4.17 13.47 -9.96
N THR A 134 3.03 13.26 -9.31
CA THR A 134 2.50 11.91 -9.05
C THR A 134 2.29 11.16 -10.36
N VAL A 135 1.68 11.80 -11.37
CA VAL A 135 1.49 11.19 -12.71
C VAL A 135 2.84 10.88 -13.37
N SER A 136 3.82 11.78 -13.25
CA SER A 136 5.15 11.58 -13.82
C SER A 136 5.89 10.38 -13.19
N PHE A 137 5.64 10.08 -11.92
CA PHE A 137 6.20 8.92 -11.23
C PHE A 137 5.39 7.65 -11.49
N ALA A 138 4.06 7.77 -11.61
CA ALA A 138 3.16 6.66 -11.95
C ALA A 138 3.54 5.98 -13.27
N ALA A 139 4.12 6.73 -14.21
CA ALA A 139 4.63 6.20 -15.48
C ALA A 139 5.63 5.04 -15.33
N PHE A 140 6.38 4.98 -14.22
CA PHE A 140 7.24 3.83 -13.88
C PHE A 140 6.64 2.94 -12.80
N ALA A 141 5.92 3.51 -11.84
CA ALA A 141 5.40 2.76 -10.71
C ALA A 141 4.37 1.69 -11.13
N GLU A 142 3.41 2.04 -12.00
CA GLU A 142 2.36 1.11 -12.44
C GLU A 142 2.92 -0.06 -13.28
N PRO A 143 3.77 0.17 -14.31
CA PRO A 143 4.41 -0.93 -15.03
C PRO A 143 5.27 -1.81 -14.11
N THR A 144 5.96 -1.22 -13.13
CA THR A 144 6.75 -1.99 -12.16
C THR A 144 5.87 -2.93 -11.36
N LEU A 145 4.72 -2.45 -10.87
CA LEU A 145 3.77 -3.27 -10.13
C LEU A 145 3.31 -4.49 -10.95
N ILE A 146 2.99 -4.27 -12.23
CA ILE A 146 2.59 -5.34 -13.16
C ILE A 146 3.70 -6.37 -13.34
N VAL A 147 4.94 -5.91 -13.62
CA VAL A 147 6.08 -6.81 -13.88
C VAL A 147 6.45 -7.60 -12.63
N VAL A 148 6.38 -7.00 -11.44
CA VAL A 148 6.66 -7.70 -10.18
C VAL A 148 5.64 -8.81 -9.92
N PHE A 149 4.35 -8.54 -10.12
CA PHE A 149 3.33 -9.58 -10.00
C PHE A 149 3.47 -10.66 -11.07
N PHE A 150 3.82 -10.29 -12.29
CA PHE A 150 4.13 -11.24 -13.34
C PHE A 150 5.33 -12.14 -12.99
N ALA A 151 6.39 -11.57 -12.41
CA ALA A 151 7.56 -12.33 -11.98
C ALA A 151 7.19 -13.43 -10.98
N VAL A 152 6.32 -13.14 -10.01
CA VAL A 152 5.86 -14.15 -9.05
C VAL A 152 4.91 -15.16 -9.69
N ALA A 153 4.04 -14.70 -10.61
CA ALA A 153 3.11 -15.59 -11.31
C ALA A 153 3.84 -16.63 -12.17
N VAL A 154 4.97 -16.25 -12.77
CA VAL A 154 5.80 -17.13 -13.59
C VAL A 154 6.50 -18.22 -12.74
N ILE A 155 6.89 -17.90 -11.50
CA ILE A 155 7.45 -18.89 -10.55
C ILE A 155 6.39 -19.90 -10.11
N THR A 156 5.19 -19.41 -9.81
CA THR A 156 4.12 -20.23 -9.21
C THR A 156 3.16 -20.86 -10.22
N GLY A 157 3.24 -20.47 -11.50
CA GLY A 157 2.36 -20.93 -12.56
C GLY A 157 0.92 -20.41 -12.46
N THR A 158 0.64 -19.45 -11.58
CA THR A 158 -0.69 -18.89 -11.34
C THR A 158 -0.63 -17.41 -11.01
N ASN A 159 -1.69 -16.67 -11.29
CA ASN A 159 -1.81 -15.26 -10.88
C ASN A 159 -2.71 -15.09 -9.65
N ASN A 160 -3.21 -16.19 -9.07
CA ASN A 160 -4.08 -16.13 -7.90
C ASN A 160 -3.26 -15.83 -6.63
N PRO A 161 -3.56 -14.75 -5.89
CA PRO A 161 -2.77 -14.36 -4.72
C PRO A 161 -2.73 -15.38 -3.58
N TYR A 162 -3.83 -16.11 -3.33
CA TYR A 162 -3.88 -17.11 -2.26
C TYR A 162 -3.04 -18.33 -2.62
N VAL A 163 -3.21 -18.84 -3.84
CA VAL A 163 -2.45 -20.01 -4.31
C VAL A 163 -0.97 -19.69 -4.39
N THR A 164 -0.62 -18.49 -4.84
CA THR A 164 0.77 -18.01 -4.87
C THR A 164 1.40 -18.00 -3.48
N THR A 165 0.69 -17.44 -2.50
CA THR A 165 1.18 -17.35 -1.11
C THR A 165 1.41 -18.72 -0.51
N ASP A 166 0.48 -19.66 -0.72
CA ASP A 166 0.57 -21.03 -0.23
C ASP A 166 1.74 -21.80 -0.87
N LEU A 167 1.92 -21.68 -2.19
CA LEU A 167 3.04 -22.31 -2.92
C LEU A 167 4.40 -21.79 -2.47
N LEU A 168 4.54 -20.47 -2.29
CA LEU A 168 5.78 -19.86 -1.81
C LEU A 168 6.09 -20.22 -0.35
N ALA A 169 5.06 -20.37 0.50
CA ALA A 169 5.24 -20.88 1.86
C ALA A 169 5.62 -22.37 1.89
N GLY A 170 5.18 -23.16 0.90
CA GLY A 170 5.46 -24.59 0.80
C GLY A 170 6.80 -24.97 0.17
N SER A 171 7.42 -24.07 -0.61
CA SER A 171 8.65 -24.37 -1.36
C SER A 171 9.77 -23.36 -1.08
N ALA A 172 10.76 -23.80 -0.30
CA ALA A 172 11.97 -23.01 -0.05
C ALA A 172 12.78 -22.73 -1.32
N ALA A 173 12.76 -23.65 -2.29
CA ALA A 173 13.43 -23.46 -3.57
C ALA A 173 12.79 -22.34 -4.40
N ALA A 174 11.45 -22.27 -4.43
CA ALA A 174 10.73 -21.19 -5.12
C ALA A 174 10.91 -19.84 -4.41
N TYR A 175 10.90 -19.82 -3.07
CA TYR A 175 11.08 -18.61 -2.28
C TYR A 175 12.51 -18.04 -2.38
N LEU A 176 13.55 -18.91 -2.38
CA LEU A 176 14.94 -18.47 -2.50
C LEU A 176 15.41 -18.35 -3.96
N ALA A 177 14.52 -18.57 -4.94
CA ALA A 177 14.85 -18.42 -6.33
C ALA A 177 15.34 -16.98 -6.61
N PRO A 178 16.42 -16.79 -7.40
CA PRO A 178 16.91 -15.46 -7.76
C PRO A 178 15.81 -14.55 -8.35
N THR A 179 14.87 -15.12 -9.11
CA THR A 179 13.67 -14.45 -9.60
C THR A 179 12.85 -13.84 -8.45
N HIS A 180 12.50 -14.64 -7.43
CA HIS A 180 11.69 -14.13 -6.32
C HIS A 180 12.43 -13.06 -5.50
N LEU A 181 13.73 -13.23 -5.27
CA LEU A 181 14.54 -12.25 -4.52
C LEU A 181 14.64 -10.90 -5.25
N LEU A 182 14.83 -10.92 -6.57
CA LEU A 182 14.85 -9.69 -7.39
C LEU A 182 13.48 -9.02 -7.44
N ALA A 183 12.40 -9.79 -7.58
CA ALA A 183 11.03 -9.28 -7.52
C ALA A 183 10.71 -8.66 -6.15
N THR A 184 11.18 -9.28 -5.06
CA THR A 184 11.04 -8.77 -3.69
C THR A 184 11.78 -7.44 -3.52
N ALA A 185 13.00 -7.33 -4.02
CA ALA A 185 13.76 -6.08 -3.99
C ALA A 185 13.08 -4.97 -4.81
N ALA A 186 12.57 -5.29 -6.00
CA ALA A 186 11.79 -4.37 -6.82
C ALA A 186 10.52 -3.90 -6.09
N PHE A 187 9.74 -4.83 -5.51
CA PHE A 187 8.54 -4.47 -4.76
C PHE A 187 8.88 -3.56 -3.56
N LEU A 188 9.99 -3.81 -2.85
CA LEU A 188 10.40 -2.94 -1.74
C LEU A 188 10.68 -1.50 -2.19
N LEU A 189 11.40 -1.31 -3.31
CA LEU A 189 11.65 0.03 -3.85
C LEU A 189 10.34 0.70 -4.29
N LEU A 190 9.48 -0.04 -4.99
CA LEU A 190 8.15 0.45 -5.38
C LEU A 190 7.31 0.82 -4.14
N LEU A 191 7.34 0.00 -3.10
CA LEU A 191 6.61 0.21 -1.85
C LEU A 191 7.03 1.51 -1.17
N LEU A 192 8.34 1.80 -1.10
CA LEU A 192 8.86 3.05 -0.55
C LEU A 192 8.32 4.27 -1.31
N ALA A 193 8.26 4.17 -2.65
CA ALA A 193 7.73 5.24 -3.50
C ALA A 193 6.21 5.42 -3.33
N GLU A 194 5.44 4.33 -3.37
CA GLU A 194 3.98 4.37 -3.29
C GLU A 194 3.44 4.80 -1.92
N THR A 195 4.24 4.61 -0.86
CA THR A 195 3.90 5.00 0.51
C THR A 195 4.53 6.32 0.96
N GLY A 196 5.22 7.03 0.06
CA GLY A 196 5.80 8.35 0.34
C GLY A 196 6.85 8.33 1.46
N LYS A 197 7.62 7.24 1.56
CA LYS A 197 8.68 7.07 2.57
C LYS A 197 10.02 7.55 2.02
N LEU A 198 10.97 7.82 2.91
CA LEU A 198 12.34 8.12 2.48
C LEU A 198 12.92 6.89 1.74
N PRO A 199 13.67 7.11 0.65
CA PRO A 199 14.26 8.37 0.20
C PRO A 199 13.38 9.23 -0.72
N VAL A 200 12.18 8.78 -1.09
CA VAL A 200 11.34 9.38 -2.14
C VAL A 200 10.67 10.66 -1.66
N GLU A 201 9.97 10.61 -0.53
CA GLU A 201 9.30 11.76 0.04
C GLU A 201 9.65 11.91 1.52
N SER A 202 9.63 13.16 1.99
CA SER A 202 9.78 13.51 3.39
C SER A 202 8.69 14.51 3.73
N ALA A 203 7.94 14.28 4.80
CA ALA A 203 6.97 15.25 5.29
C ALA A 203 7.67 16.55 5.72
N GLY A 204 7.16 17.71 5.28
CA GLY A 204 7.72 19.02 5.65
C GLY A 204 7.40 20.16 4.69
N LEU A 205 7.34 21.39 5.23
CA LEU A 205 6.92 22.69 4.64
C LEU A 205 7.77 23.21 3.46
N MET A 206 8.26 22.35 2.57
CA MET A 206 8.91 22.78 1.34
C MET A 206 7.87 22.77 0.22
N GLU A 207 7.16 23.88 0.02
CA GLU A 207 6.14 24.06 -1.03
C GLU A 207 6.59 23.52 -2.40
N LEU A 208 7.88 23.67 -2.72
CA LEU A 208 8.47 23.24 -3.99
C LEU A 208 8.79 21.74 -4.08
N GLY A 209 8.71 20.96 -3.00
CA GLY A 209 9.09 19.55 -2.95
C GLY A 209 7.97 18.58 -2.57
N MET A 210 6.74 19.08 -2.43
CA MET A 210 5.57 18.29 -2.05
C MET A 210 5.09 17.41 -3.22
N ILE A 211 4.73 16.16 -2.92
CA ILE A 211 4.09 15.25 -3.86
C ILE A 211 2.72 14.90 -3.30
N GLU A 212 2.69 14.11 -2.22
CA GLU A 212 1.45 13.64 -1.60
C GLU A 212 0.73 14.75 -0.84
N GLU A 213 1.49 15.54 -0.07
CA GLU A 213 0.95 16.66 0.70
C GLU A 213 0.32 17.73 -0.20
N GLY A 214 0.80 17.86 -1.44
CA GLY A 214 0.24 18.79 -2.43
C GLY A 214 -1.16 18.37 -2.90
N ARG A 215 -1.43 17.06 -2.98
CA ARG A 215 -2.74 16.54 -3.42
C ARG A 215 -3.84 16.78 -2.39
N ALA A 216 -3.49 16.81 -1.10
CA ALA A 216 -4.43 17.02 0.00
C ALA A 216 -4.72 18.50 0.32
N PHE A 217 -3.99 19.44 -0.29
CA PHE A 217 -3.81 20.80 0.23
C PHE A 217 -5.13 21.60 0.38
N GLU A 218 -6.03 21.47 -0.59
CA GLU A 218 -7.30 22.21 -0.62
C GLU A 218 -8.44 21.46 0.10
N HIS A 219 -8.23 20.19 0.45
CA HIS A 219 -9.25 19.40 1.14
C HIS A 219 -9.32 19.80 2.61
N SER A 220 -10.55 19.98 3.11
CA SER A 220 -10.84 20.29 4.51
C SER A 220 -11.92 19.38 5.07
N GLY A 221 -12.08 19.33 6.39
CA GLY A 221 -13.14 18.57 7.05
C GLY A 221 -13.19 17.09 6.65
N ARG A 222 -14.37 16.63 6.21
CA ARG A 222 -14.63 15.21 5.90
C ARG A 222 -13.83 14.70 4.68
N PRO A 223 -13.76 15.40 3.53
CA PRO A 223 -12.87 15.03 2.42
C PRO A 223 -11.42 14.82 2.82
N LEU A 224 -10.86 15.67 3.69
CA LEU A 224 -9.49 15.52 4.18
C LEU A 224 -9.33 14.25 5.04
N ALA A 225 -10.34 13.93 5.86
CA ALA A 225 -10.38 12.67 6.60
C ALA A 225 -10.37 11.46 5.65
N LEU A 226 -11.19 11.48 4.59
CA LEU A 226 -11.20 10.41 3.58
C LEU A 226 -9.86 10.29 2.85
N PHE A 227 -9.23 11.42 2.53
CA PHE A 227 -7.93 11.44 1.86
C PHE A 227 -6.86 10.73 2.71
N HIS A 228 -6.74 11.08 3.99
CA HIS A 228 -5.80 10.42 4.90
C HIS A 228 -6.14 8.94 5.12
N TRP A 229 -7.42 8.60 5.27
CA TRP A 229 -7.84 7.22 5.48
C TRP A 229 -7.54 6.35 4.26
N ASN A 230 -7.79 6.85 3.05
CA ASN A 230 -7.40 6.21 1.79
C ASN A 230 -5.90 5.95 1.74
N GLY A 231 -5.08 6.96 2.08
CA GLY A 231 -3.62 6.81 2.13
C GLY A 231 -3.18 5.73 3.12
N TRP A 232 -3.77 5.68 4.32
CA TRP A 232 -3.45 4.64 5.30
C TRP A 232 -3.92 3.25 4.88
N MET A 233 -5.11 3.12 4.29
CA MET A 233 -5.57 1.82 3.76
C MET A 233 -4.68 1.34 2.61
N LYS A 234 -4.31 2.22 1.69
CA LYS A 234 -3.33 1.92 0.63
C LYS A 234 -2.02 1.41 1.21
N GLN A 235 -1.46 2.13 2.19
CA GLN A 235 -0.22 1.74 2.87
C GLN A 235 -0.35 0.37 3.54
N PHE A 236 -1.43 0.14 4.30
CA PHE A 236 -1.67 -1.12 4.99
C PHE A 236 -1.80 -2.30 4.02
N LEU A 237 -2.55 -2.13 2.93
CA LEU A 237 -2.74 -3.18 1.93
C LEU A 237 -1.43 -3.50 1.19
N LEU A 238 -0.64 -2.49 0.83
CA LEU A 238 0.66 -2.72 0.19
C LEU A 238 1.66 -3.38 1.14
N TYR A 239 1.65 -3.03 2.44
CA TYR A 239 2.47 -3.72 3.45
C TYR A 239 2.04 -5.17 3.61
N ALA A 240 0.74 -5.45 3.69
CA ALA A 240 0.23 -6.81 3.77
C ALA A 240 0.60 -7.65 2.54
N VAL A 241 0.48 -7.11 1.32
CA VAL A 241 0.91 -7.80 0.10
C VAL A 241 2.41 -8.06 0.11
N PHE A 242 3.22 -7.06 0.46
CA PHE A 242 4.67 -7.22 0.55
C PHE A 242 5.06 -8.31 1.56
N LEU A 243 4.47 -8.26 2.75
CA LEU A 243 4.75 -9.21 3.83
C LEU A 243 4.28 -10.62 3.50
N ASN A 244 3.06 -10.76 3.00
CA ASN A 244 2.45 -12.07 2.81
C ASN A 244 2.92 -12.77 1.53
N VAL A 245 3.33 -12.04 0.50
CA VAL A 245 3.73 -12.64 -0.79
C VAL A 245 5.25 -12.64 -0.97
N PHE A 246 5.93 -11.58 -0.56
CA PHE A 246 7.35 -11.39 -0.88
C PHE A 246 8.28 -11.64 0.30
N LEU A 247 7.97 -11.12 1.49
CA LEU A 247 8.93 -11.16 2.60
C LEU A 247 8.77 -12.39 3.49
N VAL A 248 7.58 -12.62 4.05
CA VAL A 248 7.32 -13.64 5.08
C VAL A 248 5.94 -14.29 4.83
N PRO A 249 5.79 -15.20 3.84
CA PRO A 249 4.50 -15.84 3.53
C PRO A 249 3.97 -16.79 4.62
N TRP A 250 4.83 -17.16 5.57
CA TRP A 250 4.59 -18.11 6.64
C TRP A 250 3.81 -17.53 7.84
N GLY A 251 3.31 -18.41 8.72
CA GLY A 251 2.84 -18.05 10.06
C GLY A 251 1.34 -17.89 10.24
N PHE A 252 0.55 -18.00 9.17
CA PHE A 252 -0.91 -18.00 9.29
C PHE A 252 -1.43 -19.36 9.74
N VAL A 253 -2.40 -19.33 10.66
CA VAL A 253 -3.14 -20.50 11.11
C VAL A 253 -4.12 -20.92 10.00
N PRO A 254 -4.12 -22.20 9.59
CA PRO A 254 -5.00 -22.69 8.54
C PRO A 254 -6.45 -22.85 9.03
N GLY A 255 -7.39 -22.77 8.08
CA GLY A 255 -8.80 -23.08 8.28
C GLY A 255 -9.70 -21.85 8.48
N PRO A 256 -10.89 -21.79 7.84
CA PRO A 256 -11.78 -20.64 7.85
C PRO A 256 -12.58 -20.53 9.16
N THR A 257 -11.91 -20.51 10.31
CA THR A 257 -12.58 -20.33 11.61
C THR A 257 -12.41 -18.89 12.11
N PRO A 258 -13.41 -18.31 12.79
CA PRO A 258 -13.28 -16.95 13.33
C PRO A 258 -12.13 -16.82 14.34
N LEU A 259 -11.87 -17.87 15.11
CA LEU A 259 -10.76 -17.89 16.07
C LEU A 259 -9.39 -17.86 15.36
N ALA A 260 -9.22 -18.64 14.29
CA ALA A 260 -8.02 -18.58 13.46
C ALA A 260 -7.84 -17.20 12.83
N ALA A 261 -8.92 -16.56 12.36
CA ALA A 261 -8.86 -15.21 11.82
C ALA A 261 -8.36 -14.19 12.84
N VAL A 262 -8.83 -14.25 14.09
CA VAL A 262 -8.35 -13.35 15.16
C VAL A 262 -6.87 -13.59 15.47
N ALA A 263 -6.43 -14.86 15.53
CA ALA A 263 -5.01 -15.17 15.70
C ALA A 263 -4.17 -14.62 14.54
N ASN A 264 -4.66 -14.74 13.31
CA ASN A 264 -3.98 -14.25 12.12
C ASN A 264 -3.91 -12.72 12.04
N ILE A 265 -4.88 -11.99 12.59
CA ILE A 265 -4.78 -10.53 12.76
C ILE A 265 -3.59 -10.20 13.67
N GLY A 266 -3.40 -10.94 14.76
CA GLY A 266 -2.23 -10.77 15.64
C GLY A 266 -0.91 -11.04 14.92
N VAL A 267 -0.85 -12.09 14.10
CA VAL A 267 0.33 -12.40 13.27
C VAL A 267 0.61 -11.30 12.26
N LEU A 268 -0.42 -10.82 11.55
CA LEU A 268 -0.28 -9.72 10.59
C LEU A 268 0.25 -8.47 11.27
N LEU A 269 -0.32 -8.06 12.41
CA LEU A 269 0.15 -6.90 13.17
C LEU A 269 1.61 -7.03 13.59
N ALA A 270 2.04 -8.22 14.02
CA ALA A 270 3.44 -8.47 14.38
C ALA A 270 4.36 -8.28 13.16
N LYS A 271 3.98 -8.79 11.99
CA LYS A 271 4.73 -8.59 10.73
C LYS A 271 4.78 -7.11 10.33
N GLU A 272 3.64 -6.43 10.39
CA GLU A 272 3.50 -4.99 10.09
C GLU A 272 4.37 -4.12 11.02
N PHE A 273 4.39 -4.40 12.32
CA PHE A 273 5.25 -3.70 13.27
C PHE A 273 6.74 -3.96 12.99
N GLY A 274 7.10 -5.18 12.61
CA GLY A 274 8.45 -5.52 12.17
C GLY A 274 8.88 -4.72 10.93
N LEU A 275 8.00 -4.66 9.91
CA LEU A 275 8.24 -3.87 8.71
C LEU A 275 8.38 -2.37 9.02
N VAL A 276 7.47 -1.81 9.82
CA VAL A 276 7.55 -0.41 10.25
C VAL A 276 8.86 -0.13 10.99
N GLY A 277 9.31 -1.03 11.86
CA GLY A 277 10.61 -0.93 12.52
C GLY A 277 11.77 -0.84 11.51
N GLY A 278 11.81 -1.75 10.54
CA GLY A 278 12.81 -1.73 9.47
C GLY A 278 12.77 -0.47 8.60
N LEU A 279 11.57 -0.05 8.21
CA LEU A 279 11.36 1.17 7.41
C LEU A 279 11.81 2.42 8.17
N VAL A 280 11.51 2.52 9.46
CA VAL A 280 11.92 3.68 10.28
C VAL A 280 13.44 3.77 10.42
N VAL A 281 14.15 2.63 10.53
CA VAL A 281 15.62 2.60 10.51
C VAL A 281 16.15 3.07 9.14
N LEU A 282 15.52 2.62 8.06
CA LEU A 282 15.86 3.06 6.71
C LEU A 282 15.62 4.58 6.55
N GLU A 283 14.49 5.10 7.03
CA GLU A 283 14.21 6.53 7.02
C GLU A 283 15.20 7.36 7.86
N ALA A 284 15.70 6.81 8.96
CA ALA A 284 16.69 7.48 9.80
C ALA A 284 18.11 7.50 9.18
N THR A 285 18.38 6.60 8.24
CA THR A 285 19.70 6.43 7.61
C THR A 285 19.80 7.04 6.22
N LEU A 286 18.69 7.13 5.48
CA LEU A 286 18.66 7.67 4.13
C LEU A 286 18.28 9.14 4.09
N ALA A 287 18.93 9.88 3.21
CA ALA A 287 18.56 11.25 2.88
C ALA A 287 17.52 11.30 1.75
N LYS A 288 16.70 12.36 1.73
CA LYS A 288 15.77 12.63 0.63
C LYS A 288 16.54 12.81 -0.68
N VAL A 289 16.14 12.08 -1.72
CA VAL A 289 16.69 12.29 -3.07
C VAL A 289 16.07 13.53 -3.72
N ARG A 290 16.80 14.14 -4.66
CA ARG A 290 16.25 15.24 -5.46
C ARG A 290 15.05 14.76 -6.26
N LEU A 291 14.05 15.62 -6.46
CA LEU A 291 12.79 15.28 -7.15
C LEU A 291 13.01 14.56 -8.50
N PHE A 292 13.94 15.05 -9.32
CA PHE A 292 14.26 14.45 -10.62
C PHE A 292 14.93 13.07 -10.52
N LYS A 293 15.56 12.75 -9.38
CA LYS A 293 16.18 11.44 -9.12
C LYS A 293 15.20 10.38 -8.62
N ILE A 294 13.96 10.76 -8.32
CA ILE A 294 12.89 9.80 -7.99
C ILE A 294 12.56 8.93 -9.22
N GLN A 295 12.62 9.50 -10.43
CA GLN A 295 12.46 8.73 -11.66
C GLN A 295 13.56 7.68 -11.82
N ASP A 296 14.83 8.03 -11.56
CA ASP A 296 15.94 7.06 -11.58
C ASP A 296 15.73 5.94 -10.54
N PHE A 297 15.23 6.29 -9.35
CA PHE A 297 14.90 5.32 -8.29
C PHE A 297 13.79 4.34 -8.72
N LEU A 298 12.72 4.84 -9.34
CA LEU A 298 11.65 4.00 -9.89
C LEU A 298 12.10 3.21 -11.13
N ALA A 299 12.98 3.76 -11.97
CA ALA A 299 13.57 3.05 -13.10
C ALA A 299 14.46 1.90 -12.64
N LEU A 300 15.18 2.04 -11.52
CA LEU A 300 15.90 0.94 -10.88
C LEU A 300 14.94 -0.16 -10.43
N SER A 301 13.85 0.22 -9.75
CA SER A 301 12.80 -0.71 -9.34
C SER A 301 12.22 -1.49 -10.52
N PHE A 302 11.86 -0.78 -11.59
CA PHE A 302 11.39 -1.38 -12.85
C PHE A 302 12.43 -2.33 -13.46
N SER A 303 13.69 -1.91 -13.49
CA SER A 303 14.79 -2.71 -14.06
C SER A 303 15.03 -3.99 -13.27
N LEU A 304 14.94 -3.96 -11.94
CA LEU A 304 15.01 -5.15 -11.10
C LEU A 304 13.84 -6.10 -11.35
N ALA A 305 12.63 -5.58 -11.55
CA ALA A 305 11.46 -6.37 -11.89
C ALA A 305 11.61 -7.06 -13.26
N VAL A 306 12.09 -6.33 -14.27
CA VAL A 306 12.37 -6.89 -15.60
C VAL A 306 13.48 -7.92 -15.54
N LEU A 307 14.56 -7.63 -14.80
CA LEU A 307 15.67 -8.56 -14.60
C LEU A 307 15.21 -9.85 -13.94
N SER A 308 14.31 -9.77 -12.95
CA SER A 308 13.69 -10.94 -12.33
C SER A 308 13.06 -11.87 -13.38
N VAL A 309 12.18 -11.33 -14.24
CA VAL A 309 11.53 -12.11 -15.30
C VAL A 309 12.56 -12.67 -16.29
N PHE A 310 13.55 -11.88 -16.68
CA PHE A 310 14.62 -12.32 -17.58
C PHE A 310 15.42 -13.48 -17.00
N VAL A 311 15.78 -13.40 -15.71
CA VAL A 311 16.51 -14.46 -14.99
C VAL A 311 15.72 -15.76 -14.98
N PHE A 312 14.39 -15.70 -14.79
CA PHE A 312 13.55 -16.90 -14.89
C PHE A 312 13.60 -17.52 -16.30
N VAL A 313 13.51 -16.71 -17.35
CA VAL A 313 13.54 -17.20 -18.74
C VAL A 313 14.88 -17.85 -19.08
N VAL A 314 15.98 -17.33 -18.56
CA VAL A 314 17.35 -17.81 -18.85
C VAL A 314 17.73 -19.03 -18.01
N LEU A 315 17.50 -18.99 -16.70
CA LEU A 315 17.88 -20.07 -15.78
C LEU A 315 16.85 -21.19 -15.72
N GLY A 316 15.63 -20.94 -16.18
CA GLY A 316 14.48 -21.81 -15.93
C GLY A 316 13.85 -21.57 -14.56
N GLY A 317 12.67 -22.16 -14.35
CA GLY A 317 12.03 -22.17 -13.04
C GLY A 317 12.81 -23.01 -12.01
N PRO A 318 12.46 -22.92 -10.72
CA PRO A 318 13.00 -23.80 -9.70
C PRO A 318 12.77 -25.29 -10.02
#